data_AF-A0A848WRF2-F1
#
_entry.id   AF-A0A848WRF2-F1
#
_cell.length_a   1.000
_cell.length_b   1.000
_cell.length_c   1.000
_cell.angle_alpha   90.00
_cell.angle_beta   90.00
_cell.angle_gamma   90.00
#
_symmetry.space_group_name_H-M   'P 1'
#
loop_
_entity.id
_entity.type
_entity.pdbx_description
1 polymer ?
#
loop_
_entity_poly.entity_id
_entity_poly.type
_entity_poly.pdbx_seq_one_letter_code
_entity_poly.pdbx_strand_id
1 'polypeptide(L)'
;MSQSAVVSPQKSPLGLFINLSVMMFILFFVWGAWFASVGIFMTEKGMSDWIGWVYSTTPIAAIVTPFFMGVFADRFMNAERLQGILMILSGVLMAIAPQFASAETPGIFFAIILAHALCFMPNLGLSNTVCLKHLKNPEKDYPIVRVFATLGWIVAGLVVSKG
;
A
#
# COMPACT_ATOMS: atom_id res chain seq x y z
N MET A 1 -1.83 -50.78 -2.22
CA MET A 1 -2.27 -49.67 -3.11
C MET A 1 -3.12 -48.72 -2.28
N SER A 2 -2.53 -47.74 -1.60
CA SER A 2 -3.31 -46.69 -0.91
C SER A 2 -3.77 -45.68 -1.95
N GLN A 3 -5.08 -45.54 -2.14
CA GLN A 3 -5.67 -44.48 -2.96
C GLN A 3 -5.23 -43.13 -2.39
N SER A 4 -4.41 -42.40 -3.14
CA SER A 4 -4.17 -40.98 -2.95
C SER A 4 -5.49 -40.26 -3.19
N ALA A 5 -6.23 -39.97 -2.11
CA ALA A 5 -7.40 -39.12 -2.19
C ALA A 5 -6.98 -37.79 -2.82
N VAL A 6 -7.47 -37.53 -4.03
CA VAL A 6 -7.35 -36.23 -4.68
C VAL A 6 -8.10 -35.25 -3.79
N VAL A 7 -7.38 -34.56 -2.90
CA VAL A 7 -7.95 -33.49 -2.09
C VAL A 7 -8.44 -32.43 -3.06
N SER A 8 -9.77 -32.35 -3.25
CA SER A 8 -10.38 -31.34 -4.11
C SER A 8 -9.91 -29.96 -3.65
N PRO A 9 -9.43 -29.08 -4.55
CA PRO A 9 -8.93 -27.78 -4.15
C PRO A 9 -10.04 -27.01 -3.42
N GLN A 10 -9.87 -26.84 -2.12
CA GLN A 10 -10.86 -26.20 -1.28
C GLN A 10 -10.85 -24.70 -1.59
N LYS A 11 -11.94 -24.19 -2.17
CA LYS A 11 -12.09 -22.77 -2.46
C LYS A 11 -12.11 -21.97 -1.16
N SER A 12 -11.47 -20.81 -1.18
CA SER A 12 -11.56 -19.85 -0.08
C SER A 12 -13.03 -19.43 0.13
N PRO A 13 -13.48 -19.23 1.39
CA PRO A 13 -14.82 -18.71 1.64
C PRO A 13 -15.03 -17.39 0.91
N LEU A 14 -16.20 -17.23 0.26
CA LEU A 14 -16.47 -16.06 -0.58
C LEU A 14 -16.30 -14.74 0.18
N GLY A 15 -16.77 -14.66 1.43
CA GLY A 15 -16.63 -13.46 2.25
C GLY A 15 -15.17 -13.08 2.53
N LEU A 16 -14.30 -14.07 2.80
CA LEU A 16 -12.88 -13.83 2.98
C LEU A 16 -12.22 -13.35 1.68
N PHE A 17 -12.56 -13.98 0.56
CA PHE A 17 -12.05 -13.59 -0.74
C PHE A 17 -12.41 -12.13 -1.08
N ILE A 18 -13.67 -11.74 -0.84
CA ILE A 18 -14.13 -10.36 -1.06
C ILE A 18 -13.36 -9.39 -0.15
N ASN A 19 -13.19 -9.70 1.13
CA ASN A 19 -12.46 -8.83 2.07
C ASN A 19 -11.01 -8.60 1.63
N LEU A 20 -10.31 -9.66 1.19
CA LEU A 20 -8.93 -9.54 0.71
C LEU A 20 -8.83 -8.78 -0.62
N SER A 21 -9.79 -8.97 -1.53
CA SER A 21 -9.89 -8.21 -2.78
C SER A 21 -10.14 -6.72 -2.53
N VAL A 22 -11.05 -6.39 -1.60
CA VAL A 22 -11.32 -5.00 -1.20
C VAL A 22 -10.08 -4.38 -0.54
N MET A 23 -9.39 -5.11 0.33
CA MET A 23 -8.12 -4.67 0.92
C MET A 23 -7.08 -4.32 -0.16
N MET A 24 -6.87 -5.21 -1.14
CA MET A 24 -5.95 -4.96 -2.26
C MET A 24 -6.36 -3.76 -3.10
N PHE A 25 -7.66 -3.63 -3.38
CA PHE A 25 -8.20 -2.49 -4.12
C PHE A 25 -7.93 -1.17 -3.40
N ILE A 26 -8.32 -1.05 -2.12
CA ILE A 26 -8.18 0.18 -1.35
C ILE A 26 -6.71 0.58 -1.23
N LEU A 27 -5.83 -0.38 -0.93
CA LEU A 27 -4.40 -0.12 -0.75
C LEU A 27 -3.80 0.53 -2.02
N PHE A 28 -4.07 -0.05 -3.19
CA PHE A 28 -3.53 0.47 -4.46
C PHE A 28 -4.29 1.66 -5.00
N PHE A 29 -5.57 1.80 -4.68
CA PHE A 29 -6.35 2.99 -4.99
C PHE A 29 -5.77 4.20 -4.27
N VAL A 30 -5.54 4.10 -2.96
CA VAL A 30 -4.95 5.19 -2.18
C VAL A 30 -3.55 5.50 -2.71
N TRP A 31 -2.72 4.49 -2.97
CA TRP A 31 -1.38 4.70 -3.53
C TRP A 31 -1.43 5.43 -4.87
N GLY A 32 -2.26 4.96 -5.79
CA GLY A 32 -2.40 5.56 -7.12
C GLY A 32 -2.96 6.98 -7.06
N ALA A 33 -3.89 7.25 -6.14
CA ALA A 33 -4.55 8.55 -6.04
C ALA A 33 -3.53 9.64 -5.65
N TRP A 34 -2.75 9.41 -4.58
CA TRP A 34 -1.76 10.39 -4.16
C TRP A 34 -0.58 10.48 -5.14
N PHE A 35 -0.15 9.34 -5.71
CA PHE A 35 0.97 9.32 -6.64
C PHE A 35 0.67 10.12 -7.92
N ALA A 36 -0.57 10.07 -8.40
CA ALA A 36 -1.04 10.83 -9.56
C ALA A 36 -1.23 12.33 -9.25
N SER A 37 -1.70 12.69 -8.04
CA SER A 37 -2.04 14.09 -7.72
C SER A 37 -0.86 14.92 -7.21
N VAL A 38 0.12 14.32 -6.53
CA VAL A 38 1.13 15.07 -5.75
C VAL A 38 1.99 15.99 -6.62
N GLY A 39 2.35 15.58 -7.84
CA GLY A 39 3.17 16.39 -8.75
C GLY A 39 2.45 17.67 -9.20
N ILE A 40 1.17 17.56 -9.53
CA ILE A 40 0.33 18.71 -9.91
C ILE A 40 0.17 19.64 -8.71
N PHE A 41 -0.21 19.09 -7.56
CA PHE A 41 -0.36 19.84 -6.31
C PHE A 41 0.92 20.61 -5.94
N MET A 42 2.09 19.98 -6.04
CA MET A 42 3.37 20.63 -5.77
C MET A 42 3.69 21.75 -6.77
N THR A 43 3.36 21.54 -8.04
CA THR A 43 3.54 22.58 -9.08
C THR A 43 2.70 23.81 -8.77
N GLU A 44 1.42 23.62 -8.39
CA GLU A 44 0.52 24.71 -7.99
C GLU A 44 1.00 25.44 -6.71
N LYS A 45 1.71 24.74 -5.83
CA LYS A 45 2.31 25.30 -4.61
C LYS A 45 3.70 25.91 -4.83
N GLY A 46 4.19 25.97 -6.07
CA GLY A 46 5.51 26.52 -6.39
C GLY A 46 6.68 25.64 -5.95
N MET A 47 6.45 24.34 -5.75
CA MET A 47 7.42 23.36 -5.24
C MET A 47 7.99 22.44 -6.34
N SER A 48 7.98 22.88 -7.60
CA SER A 48 8.33 22.05 -8.77
C SER A 48 9.73 21.41 -8.66
N ASP A 49 10.71 22.12 -8.12
CA ASP A 49 12.10 21.63 -7.97
C ASP A 49 12.22 20.46 -6.99
N TRP A 50 11.21 20.26 -6.13
CA TRP A 50 11.18 19.21 -5.11
C TRP A 50 10.39 17.97 -5.52
N ILE A 51 9.73 17.98 -6.67
CA ILE A 51 8.90 16.86 -7.14
C ILE A 51 9.73 15.57 -7.22
N GLY A 52 10.94 15.64 -7.77
CA GLY A 52 11.85 14.49 -7.86
C GLY A 52 12.25 13.92 -6.50
N TRP A 53 12.48 14.79 -5.51
CA TRP A 53 12.76 14.37 -4.13
C TRP A 53 11.55 13.71 -3.48
N VAL A 54 10.35 14.27 -3.67
CA VAL A 54 9.13 13.67 -3.12
C VAL A 54 8.85 12.30 -3.73
N TYR A 55 9.06 12.11 -5.04
CA TYR A 55 8.92 10.79 -5.66
C TYR A 55 10.03 9.80 -5.23
N SER A 56 11.21 10.28 -4.81
CA SER A 56 12.29 9.41 -4.32
C SER A 56 12.03 8.85 -2.91
N THR A 57 11.07 9.41 -2.16
CA THR A 57 10.66 8.86 -0.86
C THR A 57 10.16 7.42 -0.95
N THR A 58 9.50 7.07 -2.07
CA THR A 58 8.97 5.73 -2.34
C THR A 58 10.08 4.68 -2.42
N PRO A 59 11.08 4.80 -3.33
CA PRO A 59 12.18 3.84 -3.38
C PRO A 59 13.03 3.84 -2.10
N ILE A 60 13.22 4.99 -1.44
CA ILE A 60 13.90 5.04 -0.13
C ILE A 60 13.17 4.15 0.86
N ALA A 61 11.87 4.36 1.06
CA ALA A 61 11.07 3.57 1.98
C ALA A 61 10.99 2.08 1.58
N ALA A 62 10.97 1.78 0.29
CA ALA A 62 11.02 0.40 -0.21
C ALA A 62 12.33 -0.32 0.17
N ILE A 63 13.47 0.38 0.18
CA ILE A 63 14.76 -0.17 0.65
C ILE A 63 14.75 -0.39 2.17
N VAL A 64 14.10 0.49 2.93
CA VAL A 64 14.01 0.35 4.39
C VAL A 64 13.00 -0.74 4.80
N THR A 65 12.00 -1.03 3.96
CA THR A 65 10.90 -1.95 4.27
C THR A 65 11.33 -3.35 4.72
N PRO A 66 12.28 -4.05 4.06
CA PRO A 66 12.75 -5.36 4.51
C PRO A 66 13.33 -5.37 5.92
N PHE A 67 13.96 -4.28 6.36
CA PHE A 67 14.52 -4.17 7.71
C PHE A 67 13.41 -4.10 8.76
N PHE A 68 12.37 -3.30 8.52
CA PHE A 68 11.17 -3.29 9.36
C PHE A 68 10.49 -4.65 9.37
N MET A 69 10.31 -5.26 8.20
CA MET A 69 9.72 -6.59 8.09
C MET A 69 10.54 -7.65 8.81
N GLY A 70 11.87 -7.58 8.80
CA GLY A 70 12.75 -8.48 9.55
C GLY A 70 12.60 -8.33 11.06
N VAL A 71 12.62 -7.09 11.56
CA VAL A 71 12.46 -6.79 13.00
C VAL A 71 11.05 -7.17 13.51
N PHE A 72 10.01 -6.98 12.70
CA PHE A 72 8.63 -7.30 13.08
C PHE A 72 8.18 -8.73 12.73
N ALA A 73 8.91 -9.44 11.85
CA ALA A 73 8.70 -10.86 11.58
C ALA A 73 9.00 -11.72 12.82
N ASP A 74 9.88 -11.23 13.69
CA ASP A 74 10.18 -11.86 14.96
C ASP A 74 9.09 -11.54 16.00
N ARG A 75 8.04 -12.36 16.00
CA ARG A 75 7.15 -12.68 17.14
C ARG A 75 6.26 -11.62 17.80
N PHE A 76 6.30 -10.32 17.48
CA PHE A 76 5.57 -9.34 18.29
C PHE A 76 4.11 -9.03 17.87
N MET A 77 3.68 -9.22 16.60
CA MET A 77 2.33 -8.82 16.18
C MET A 77 1.78 -9.58 14.97
N ASN A 78 0.45 -9.75 14.90
CA ASN A 78 -0.23 -10.26 13.70
C ASN A 78 -0.07 -9.26 12.53
N ALA A 79 0.29 -9.76 11.35
CA ALA A 79 0.49 -8.95 10.14
C ALA A 79 -0.71 -8.02 9.83
N GLU A 80 -1.93 -8.48 10.06
CA GLU A 80 -3.16 -7.70 9.85
C GLU A 80 -3.25 -6.49 10.77
N ARG A 81 -2.87 -6.66 12.05
CA ARG A 81 -2.88 -5.58 13.04
C ARG A 81 -1.79 -4.56 12.73
N LEU A 82 -0.59 -5.03 12.39
CA LEU A 82 0.51 -4.17 12.00
C LEU A 82 0.15 -3.36 10.75
N GLN A 83 -0.42 -4.02 9.73
CA GLN A 83 -0.89 -3.37 8.51
C GLN A 83 -1.93 -2.29 8.83
N GLY A 84 -2.91 -2.58 9.69
CA GLY A 84 -3.91 -1.59 10.11
C GLY A 84 -3.29 -0.37 10.79
N ILE A 85 -2.37 -0.57 11.74
CA ILE A 85 -1.70 0.53 12.46
C ILE A 85 -0.88 1.39 11.48
N LEU A 86 -0.06 0.76 10.63
CA LEU A 86 0.77 1.46 9.66
C LEU A 86 -0.06 2.24 8.65
N MET A 87 -1.18 1.67 8.21
CA MET A 87 -2.07 2.33 7.25
C MET A 87 -2.80 3.53 7.86
N ILE A 88 -3.19 3.46 9.14
CA ILE A 88 -3.76 4.62 9.87
C ILE A 88 -2.70 5.72 10.02
N LEU A 89 -1.49 5.39 10.48
CA LEU A 89 -0.40 6.35 10.62
C LEU A 89 -0.07 7.02 9.28
N SER A 90 0.04 6.23 8.22
CA SER A 90 0.24 6.68 6.85
C SER A 90 -0.88 7.63 6.38
N GLY A 91 -2.14 7.31 6.68
CA GLY A 91 -3.29 8.15 6.36
C GLY A 91 -3.30 9.49 7.11
N VAL A 92 -2.96 9.49 8.39
CA VAL A 92 -2.82 10.73 9.19
C VAL A 92 -1.72 11.62 8.62
N LEU A 93 -0.55 11.05 8.31
CA LEU A 93 0.57 11.78 7.71
C LEU A 93 0.18 12.41 6.35
N MET A 94 -0.55 11.66 5.52
CA MET A 94 -1.05 12.18 4.25
C MET A 94 -2.08 13.29 4.43
N ALA A 95 -2.96 13.20 5.45
CA ALA A 95 -3.97 14.21 5.72
C ALA A 95 -3.37 15.54 6.22
N ILE A 96 -2.27 15.50 6.95
CA ILE A 96 -1.58 16.71 7.44
C ILE A 96 -0.63 17.31 6.41
N ALA A 97 -0.10 16.53 5.46
CA ALA A 97 0.92 16.97 4.51
C ALA A 97 0.58 18.28 3.77
N PRO A 98 -0.66 18.49 3.27
CA PRO A 98 -1.02 19.72 2.56
C PRO A 98 -0.89 21.00 3.41
N GLN A 99 -0.98 20.90 4.74
CA GLN A 99 -0.87 22.05 5.65
C GLN A 99 0.58 22.60 5.71
N PHE A 100 1.55 21.76 5.37
CA PHE A 100 2.98 22.08 5.39
C PHE A 100 3.56 22.21 3.97
N ALA A 101 2.71 22.24 2.94
CA ALA A 101 3.13 22.43 1.56
C ALA A 101 3.40 23.93 1.28
N SER A 102 4.67 24.32 1.34
CA SER A 102 5.13 25.68 1.08
C SER A 102 6.43 25.67 0.28
N ALA A 103 6.55 26.60 -0.69
CA ALA A 103 7.78 26.82 -1.45
C ALA A 103 8.95 27.34 -0.58
N GLU A 104 8.66 27.97 0.56
CA GLU A 104 9.69 28.46 1.48
C GLU A 104 10.29 27.33 2.34
N THR A 105 9.49 26.30 2.64
CA THR A 105 9.88 25.18 3.53
C THR A 105 9.55 23.80 2.94
N PRO A 106 9.96 23.50 1.69
CA PRO A 106 9.59 22.27 0.99
C PRO A 106 10.15 21.00 1.67
N GLY A 107 11.23 21.14 2.46
CA GLY A 107 11.81 20.05 3.25
C GLY A 107 10.87 19.47 4.30
N ILE A 108 9.94 20.25 4.87
CA ILE A 108 8.96 19.76 5.85
C ILE A 108 7.95 18.86 5.16
N PHE A 109 7.42 19.29 4.01
CA PHE A 109 6.54 18.47 3.18
C PHE A 109 7.23 17.16 2.76
N PHE A 110 8.46 17.24 2.27
CA PHE A 110 9.26 16.06 1.93
C PHE A 110 9.41 15.10 3.12
N ALA A 111 9.73 15.60 4.32
CA ALA A 111 9.89 14.77 5.52
C ALA A 111 8.57 14.07 5.91
N ILE A 112 7.43 14.75 5.78
CA ILE A 112 6.11 14.16 6.05
C ILE A 112 5.78 13.07 5.01
N ILE A 113 6.04 13.32 3.73
CA ILE A 113 5.83 12.30 2.68
C ILE A 113 6.78 11.11 2.85
N LEU A 114 8.02 11.34 3.28
CA LEU A 114 8.95 10.27 3.62
C LEU A 114 8.44 9.43 4.79
N ALA A 115 7.95 10.06 5.86
CA ALA A 115 7.33 9.35 6.98
C ALA A 115 6.09 8.55 6.52
N HIS A 116 5.24 9.14 5.67
CA HIS A 116 4.11 8.45 5.06
C HIS A 116 4.58 7.22 4.27
N ALA A 117 5.62 7.36 3.44
CA ALA A 117 6.16 6.29 2.62
C ALA A 117 6.76 5.16 3.48
N LEU A 118 7.47 5.50 4.57
CA LEU A 118 8.01 4.52 5.52
C LEU A 118 6.92 3.70 6.22
N CYS A 119 5.75 4.29 6.47
CA CYS A 119 4.58 3.57 6.97
C CYS A 119 3.83 2.81 5.86
N PHE A 120 3.77 3.36 4.65
CA PHE A 120 2.98 2.81 3.55
C PHE A 120 3.63 1.60 2.88
N MET A 121 4.93 1.68 2.57
CA MET A 121 5.64 0.64 1.80
C MET A 121 5.62 -0.76 2.44
N PRO A 122 5.77 -0.91 3.78
CA PRO A 122 5.61 -2.21 4.42
C PRO A 122 4.23 -2.85 4.20
N ASN A 123 3.16 -2.06 4.00
CA ASN A 123 1.84 -2.59 3.75
C ASN A 123 1.75 -3.38 2.45
N LEU A 124 2.58 -3.08 1.44
CA LEU A 124 2.62 -3.84 0.19
C LEU A 124 3.11 -5.28 0.41
N GLY A 125 4.10 -5.45 1.30
CA GLY A 125 4.58 -6.77 1.71
C GLY A 125 3.59 -7.47 2.62
N LEU A 126 3.09 -6.76 3.65
CA LEU A 126 2.14 -7.29 4.62
C LEU A 126 0.83 -7.74 3.96
N SER A 127 0.29 -7.00 2.99
CA SER A 127 -0.93 -7.39 2.28
C SER A 127 -0.76 -8.72 1.56
N ASN A 128 0.42 -8.95 0.96
CA ASN A 128 0.72 -10.21 0.29
C ASN A 128 0.81 -11.35 1.31
N THR A 129 1.51 -11.13 2.44
CA THR A 129 1.58 -12.09 3.54
C THR A 129 0.20 -12.41 4.11
N VAL A 130 -0.66 -11.42 4.31
CA VAL A 130 -2.03 -11.58 4.82
C VAL A 130 -2.87 -12.40 3.85
N CYS A 131 -2.80 -12.11 2.54
CA CYS A 131 -3.54 -12.91 1.55
C CYS A 131 -3.04 -14.36 1.50
N LEU A 132 -1.72 -14.58 1.39
CA LEU A 132 -1.15 -15.92 1.28
C LEU A 132 -1.40 -16.77 2.54
N LYS A 133 -1.50 -16.13 3.71
CA LYS A 133 -1.78 -16.81 4.98
C LYS A 133 -3.25 -17.26 5.12
N HIS A 134 -4.21 -16.48 4.61
CA HIS A 134 -5.64 -16.74 4.84
C HIS A 134 -6.33 -17.47 3.69
N LEU A 135 -5.80 -17.37 2.47
CA LEU A 135 -6.36 -18.08 1.31
C LEU A 135 -6.18 -19.60 1.45
N LYS A 136 -7.23 -20.36 1.15
CA LYS A 136 -7.20 -21.83 1.21
C LYS A 136 -6.43 -22.44 0.04
N ASN A 137 -6.44 -21.78 -1.11
CA ASN A 137 -5.66 -22.15 -2.27
C ASN A 137 -4.91 -20.93 -2.81
N PRO A 138 -3.79 -20.52 -2.16
CA PRO A 138 -3.05 -19.32 -2.54
C PRO A 138 -2.60 -19.34 -4.01
N GLU A 139 -2.20 -20.49 -4.55
CA GLU A 139 -1.74 -20.61 -5.95
C GLU A 139 -2.79 -20.17 -6.98
N LYS A 140 -4.07 -20.42 -6.70
CA LYS A 140 -5.18 -20.07 -7.59
C LYS A 140 -5.86 -18.76 -7.22
N ASP A 141 -6.09 -18.53 -5.94
CA ASP A 141 -6.92 -17.42 -5.48
C ASP A 141 -6.12 -16.11 -5.39
N TYR A 142 -4.84 -16.17 -5.02
CA TYR A 142 -4.03 -14.97 -4.82
C TYR A 142 -3.83 -14.17 -6.11
N PRO A 143 -3.53 -14.76 -7.28
CA PRO A 143 -3.47 -14.01 -8.54
C PRO A 143 -4.76 -13.23 -8.83
N ILE A 144 -5.93 -13.82 -8.54
CA ILE A 144 -7.23 -13.17 -8.77
C ILE A 144 -7.44 -12.02 -7.78
N VAL A 145 -7.17 -12.23 -6.50
CA VAL A 145 -7.21 -11.17 -5.47
C VAL A 145 -6.26 -10.03 -5.85
N ARG A 146 -5.08 -10.35 -6.40
CA ARG A 146 -4.07 -9.38 -6.80
C ARG A 146 -4.49 -8.53 -7.99
N VAL A 147 -5.40 -8.98 -8.87
CA VAL A 147 -5.97 -8.14 -9.94
C VAL A 147 -6.69 -6.91 -9.38
N PHE A 148 -7.28 -7.01 -8.19
CA PHE A 148 -7.93 -5.85 -7.57
C PHE A 148 -6.95 -4.73 -7.22
N ALA A 149 -5.66 -5.04 -7.02
CA ALA A 149 -4.63 -4.03 -6.84
C ALA A 149 -4.42 -3.19 -8.11
N THR A 150 -4.32 -3.84 -9.28
CA THR A 150 -4.16 -3.12 -10.55
C THR A 150 -5.41 -2.31 -10.90
N LEU A 151 -6.61 -2.86 -10.62
CA LEU A 151 -7.86 -2.13 -10.75
C LEU A 151 -7.90 -0.89 -9.86
N GLY A 152 -7.49 -1.00 -8.60
CA GLY A 152 -7.41 0.13 -7.66
C GLY A 152 -6.55 1.26 -8.21
N TRP A 153 -5.36 0.93 -8.73
CA TRP A 153 -4.45 1.91 -9.33
C TRP A 153 -5.05 2.63 -10.54
N ILE A 154 -5.67 1.89 -11.46
CA ILE A 154 -6.29 2.45 -12.67
C ILE A 154 -7.45 3.37 -12.28
N VAL A 155 -8.35 2.90 -11.40
CA VAL A 155 -9.51 3.67 -10.97
C VAL A 155 -9.06 4.95 -10.27
N ALA A 156 -8.01 4.90 -9.45
CA ALA A 156 -7.46 6.09 -8.81
C ALA A 156 -6.97 7.13 -9.82
N GLY A 157 -6.19 6.72 -10.82
CA GLY A 157 -5.73 7.62 -11.87
C GLY A 157 -6.90 8.25 -12.64
N LEU A 158 -7.94 7.48 -12.96
CA LEU A 158 -9.13 7.98 -13.66
C LEU A 158 -9.97 8.95 -12.82
N VAL A 159 -10.10 8.69 -11.52
CA VAL A 159 -10.87 9.55 -10.60
C VAL A 159 -10.13 10.87 -10.36
N VAL A 160 -8.83 10.82 -10.12
CA VAL A 160 -8.00 12.00 -9.84
C VAL A 160 -7.76 12.83 -11.12
N SER A 161 -7.55 12.19 -12.27
CA SER A 161 -7.30 12.92 -13.52
C SER A 161 -8.51 13.72 -14.03
N LYS A 162 -9.72 13.43 -13.54
CA LYS A 162 -10.95 14.12 -13.96
C LYS A 162 -11.39 15.24 -13.02
N GLY A 163 -10.68 15.46 -11.91
CA GLY A 163 -10.94 16.54 -10.95
C GLY A 163 -9.83 17.56 -11.00
#